data_AF-A0A2Z5UQY8-F1
#
_entry.id   AF-A0A2Z5UQY8-F1
#
_cell.length_a   1.000
_cell.length_b   1.000
_cell.length_c   1.000
_cell.angle_alpha   90.00
_cell.angle_beta   90.00
_cell.angle_gamma   90.00
#
_symmetry.space_group_name_H-M   'P 1'
#
loop_
_entity.id
_entity.type
_entity.pdbx_description
1 polymer ?
#
loop_
_entity_poly.entity_id
_entity_poly.type
_entity_poly.pdbx_seq_one_letter_code
_entity_poly.pdbx_strand_id
1 'polypeptide(L)'
;MDQWIPAADFIAADVVRWTEGIYDRRKRGKALRIGERLVAAEVIERGKDGWVKLLVRACTITKDEFAGKPILPLKAGEQVRRAERTILRGKLQRLLWDDESARDIITASAPCMSRFTKMSDFE
;
A
#
# COMPACT_ATOMS: atom_id res chain seq x y z
N MET A 1 -4.60 21.60 -1.26
CA MET A 1 -4.51 20.63 -2.38
C MET A 1 -3.79 19.42 -1.82
N ASP A 2 -4.39 18.25 -1.94
CA ASP A 2 -3.84 17.02 -1.37
C ASP A 2 -2.58 16.60 -2.16
N GLN A 3 -1.41 16.73 -1.53
CA GLN A 3 -0.12 16.46 -2.17
C GLN A 3 0.35 15.03 -1.89
N TRP A 4 0.53 14.24 -2.95
CA TRP A 4 1.11 12.91 -2.88
C TRP A 4 2.61 12.97 -3.13
N ILE A 5 3.40 12.43 -2.20
CA ILE A 5 4.86 12.36 -2.31
C ILE A 5 5.32 10.90 -2.37
N PRO A 6 6.38 10.57 -3.14
CA PRO A 6 7.00 9.26 -3.09
C PRO A 6 7.43 8.90 -1.66
N ALA A 7 7.25 7.65 -1.26
CA ALA A 7 7.63 7.17 0.07
C ALA A 7 8.36 5.84 -0.01
N ALA A 8 9.45 5.71 0.77
CA ALA A 8 10.19 4.45 0.91
C ALA A 8 9.57 3.53 1.97
N ASP A 9 8.89 4.10 2.96
CA ASP A 9 8.21 3.38 4.04
C ASP A 9 6.98 4.17 4.51
N PHE A 10 6.18 3.57 5.39
CA PHE A 10 4.97 4.15 5.93
C PHE A 10 4.70 3.68 7.38
N ILE A 11 3.94 4.49 8.11
CA ILE A 11 3.56 4.23 9.50
C ILE A 11 2.04 4.09 9.64
N ALA A 12 1.56 3.71 10.82
CA ALA A 12 0.14 3.82 11.15
C ALA A 12 -0.31 5.28 11.04
N ALA A 13 -1.58 5.49 10.69
CA ALA A 13 -2.20 6.78 10.37
C ALA A 13 -1.76 7.44 9.05
N ASP A 14 -0.71 6.94 8.37
CA ASP A 14 -0.41 7.43 7.01
C ASP A 14 -1.56 7.07 6.06
N VAL A 15 -1.93 8.01 5.18
CA VAL A 15 -2.73 7.70 4.00
C VAL A 15 -1.76 7.42 2.85
N VAL A 16 -1.75 6.17 2.38
CA VAL A 16 -0.82 5.70 1.36
C VAL A 16 -1.55 5.32 0.09
N ARG A 17 -0.84 5.45 -1.03
CA ARG A 17 -1.29 5.08 -2.35
C ARG A 17 -0.24 4.20 -3.02
N TRP A 18 -0.65 3.07 -3.58
CA TRP A 18 0.24 2.17 -4.32
C TRP A 18 -0.51 1.52 -5.48
N THR A 19 0.26 1.00 -6.42
CA THR A 19 -0.23 0.22 -7.55
C THR A 19 -0.07 -1.26 -7.24
N GLU A 20 -1.14 -2.05 -7.37
CA GLU A 20 -1.09 -3.49 -7.22
C GLU A 20 -1.72 -4.23 -8.41
N GLY A 21 -1.11 -5.36 -8.77
CA GLY A 21 -1.66 -6.26 -9.77
C GLY A 21 -2.85 -7.04 -9.23
N ILE A 22 -3.86 -7.24 -10.07
CA ILE A 22 -5.05 -8.03 -9.77
C ILE A 22 -4.86 -9.41 -10.39
N TYR A 23 -5.04 -10.45 -9.58
CA TYR A 23 -4.80 -11.83 -10.00
C TYR A 23 -6.04 -12.70 -9.79
N ASP A 24 -6.42 -13.46 -10.82
CA ASP A 24 -7.44 -14.50 -10.72
C ASP A 24 -6.79 -15.82 -10.28
N ARG A 25 -7.33 -16.42 -9.23
CA ARG A 25 -6.86 -17.70 -8.72
C ARG A 25 -7.48 -18.82 -9.55
N ARG A 26 -6.69 -19.43 -10.42
CA ARG A 26 -7.11 -20.56 -11.24
C ARG A 26 -7.20 -21.85 -10.40
N LYS A 27 -8.12 -22.75 -10.77
CA LYS A 27 -8.25 -24.10 -10.17
C LYS A 27 -6.98 -24.94 -10.37
N ARG A 28 -6.25 -24.72 -11.46
CA ARG A 28 -4.97 -25.37 -11.80
C ARG A 28 -4.00 -24.33 -12.36
N GLY A 29 -2.72 -24.47 -12.02
CA GLY A 29 -1.65 -23.59 -12.50
C GLY A 29 -1.44 -22.31 -11.68
N LYS A 30 -0.57 -21.43 -12.18
CA LYS A 30 -0.25 -20.14 -11.55
C LYS A 30 -1.45 -19.18 -11.65
N ALA A 31 -1.56 -18.28 -10.68
CA ALA A 31 -2.55 -17.21 -10.72
C ALA A 31 -2.30 -16.34 -11.97
N LEU A 32 -3.37 -15.96 -12.67
CA LEU A 32 -3.28 -15.14 -13.87
C LEU A 32 -3.45 -13.69 -13.48
N ARG A 33 -2.56 -12.82 -13.95
CA ARG A 33 -2.77 -11.38 -13.86
C ARG A 33 -3.93 -11.00 -14.79
N ILE A 34 -4.97 -10.40 -14.23
CA ILE A 34 -6.14 -9.96 -14.97
C ILE A 34 -6.23 -8.44 -15.05
N GLY A 35 -5.40 -7.71 -14.30
CA GLY A 35 -5.32 -6.26 -14.41
C GLY A 35 -4.40 -5.62 -13.37
N GLU A 36 -4.59 -4.33 -13.19
CA GLU A 36 -3.87 -3.49 -12.25
C GLU A 36 -4.82 -2.45 -11.65
N ARG A 37 -4.65 -2.15 -10.37
CA ARG A 37 -5.36 -1.08 -9.70
C ARG A 37 -4.41 -0.21 -8.90
N LEU A 38 -4.80 1.04 -8.80
CA LEU A 38 -4.27 2.01 -7.89
C LEU A 38 -5.18 2.07 -6.66
N VAL A 39 -4.61 1.80 -5.50
CA VAL A 39 -5.33 1.81 -4.22
C VAL A 39 -4.80 2.97 -3.38
N ALA A 40 -5.71 3.75 -2.80
CA ALA A 40 -5.41 4.70 -1.75
C ALA A 40 -6.12 4.25 -0.46
N ALA A 41 -5.38 4.12 0.63
CA ALA A 41 -5.89 3.62 1.89
C ALA A 41 -5.17 4.24 3.08
N GLU A 42 -5.89 4.36 4.19
CA GLU A 42 -5.31 4.73 5.49
C GLU A 42 -4.75 3.49 6.18
N VAL A 43 -3.57 3.62 6.77
CA VAL A 43 -2.89 2.55 7.50
C VAL A 43 -3.45 2.49 8.92
N ILE A 44 -4.23 1.45 9.21
CA ILE A 44 -4.75 1.20 10.55
C ILE A 44 -3.65 0.60 11.43
N GLU A 45 -2.98 -0.43 10.94
CA GLU A 45 -2.01 -1.19 11.71
C GLU A 45 -1.00 -1.87 10.79
N ARG A 46 0.28 -1.79 11.15
CA ARG A 46 1.37 -2.57 10.55
C ARG A 46 1.74 -3.72 11.49
N GLY A 47 1.35 -4.94 11.13
CA GLY A 47 1.62 -6.14 11.91
C GLY A 47 3.08 -6.60 11.78
N LYS A 48 3.62 -7.21 12.84
CA LYS A 48 4.98 -7.81 12.84
C LYS A 48 5.10 -9.05 11.95
N ASP A 49 3.99 -9.57 11.46
CA ASP A 49 3.87 -10.72 10.56
C ASP A 49 4.03 -10.35 9.07
N GLY A 50 4.32 -9.07 8.77
CA GLY A 50 4.46 -8.56 7.42
C GLY A 50 3.14 -8.31 6.71
N TRP A 51 2.04 -8.22 7.46
CA TRP A 51 0.73 -7.83 6.96
C TRP A 51 0.29 -6.48 7.54
N VAL A 52 -0.42 -5.71 6.72
CA VAL A 52 -0.92 -4.38 7.04
C VAL A 52 -2.43 -4.40 6.95
N LYS A 53 -3.08 -3.87 7.99
CA LYS A 53 -4.52 -3.58 7.99
C LYS A 53 -4.74 -2.16 7.49
N LEU A 54 -5.62 -2.03 6.52
CA LEU A 54 -5.82 -0.81 5.75
C LEU A 54 -7.31 -0.49 5.65
N LEU A 55 -7.67 0.78 5.72
CA LEU A 55 -9.00 1.27 5.39
C LEU A 55 -8.98 1.91 4.00
N VAL A 56 -9.68 1.30 3.04
CA VAL A 56 -9.71 1.80 1.66
C VAL A 56 -10.42 3.15 1.61
N ARG A 57 -9.77 4.13 0.98
CA ARG A 57 -10.35 5.45 0.71
C ARG A 57 -10.74 5.59 -0.75
N ALA A 58 -9.90 5.11 -1.67
CA ALA A 58 -10.20 5.08 -3.09
C ALA A 58 -9.53 3.89 -3.79
N CYS A 59 -10.12 3.46 -4.89
CA CYS A 59 -9.58 2.41 -5.75
C CYS A 59 -9.93 2.72 -7.21
N THR A 60 -8.92 2.76 -8.07
CA THR A 60 -9.09 3.00 -9.52
C THR A 60 -8.42 1.88 -10.30
N ILE A 61 -9.13 1.29 -11.26
CA ILE A 61 -8.54 0.30 -12.15
C ILE A 61 -7.67 1.04 -13.18
N THR A 62 -6.38 0.73 -13.23
CA THR A 62 -5.41 1.40 -14.13
C THR A 62 -5.16 0.61 -15.40
N LYS A 63 -5.26 -0.72 -15.33
CA LYS A 63 -5.16 -1.60 -16.50
C LYS A 63 -6.19 -2.71 -16.38
N ASP A 64 -6.94 -2.90 -17.45
CA ASP A 64 -7.83 -4.04 -17.61
C ASP A 64 -7.21 -5.00 -18.63
N GLU A 65 -6.67 -6.12 -18.16
CA GLU A 65 -6.01 -7.14 -18.99
C GLU A 65 -6.98 -8.33 -19.21
N PHE A 66 -8.25 -8.02 -19.42
CA PHE A 66 -9.42 -8.90 -19.32
C PHE A 66 -9.27 -10.26 -20.01
N ALA A 67 -8.92 -11.28 -19.24
CA ALA A 67 -8.95 -12.69 -19.64
C ALA A 67 -10.35 -13.31 -19.48
N GLY A 68 -11.40 -12.57 -19.81
CA GLY A 68 -12.79 -13.00 -19.62
C GLY A 68 -13.31 -12.91 -18.18
N LYS A 69 -12.71 -12.07 -17.31
CA LYS A 69 -13.02 -12.01 -15.87
C LYS A 69 -13.32 -10.58 -15.40
N PRO A 70 -14.48 -10.31 -14.77
CA PRO A 70 -14.80 -8.98 -14.25
C PRO A 70 -13.85 -8.58 -13.12
N ILE A 71 -13.30 -7.36 -13.23
CA ILE A 71 -12.48 -6.75 -12.19
C ILE A 71 -13.38 -5.85 -11.34
N LEU A 72 -13.52 -6.17 -10.05
CA LEU A 72 -14.26 -5.34 -9.10
C LEU A 72 -13.27 -4.46 -8.32
N PRO A 73 -13.46 -3.12 -8.31
CA PRO A 73 -12.66 -2.23 -7.47
C PRO A 73 -12.99 -2.47 -5.99
N LEU A 74 -12.03 -2.14 -5.12
CA LEU A 74 -12.26 -2.13 -3.68
C LEU A 74 -13.21 -0.98 -3.32
N LYS A 75 -14.10 -1.20 -2.36
CA LYS A 75 -15.06 -0.18 -1.95
C LYS A 75 -14.40 0.78 -0.96
N ALA A 76 -14.73 2.07 -1.06
CA ALA A 76 -14.36 3.03 -0.03
C ALA A 76 -15.02 2.65 1.31
N GLY A 77 -14.27 2.75 2.40
CA GLY A 77 -14.67 2.31 3.74
C GLY A 77 -14.46 0.81 4.02
N GLU A 78 -14.04 0.02 3.03
CA GLU A 78 -13.72 -1.39 3.23
C GLU A 78 -12.38 -1.55 3.97
N GLN A 79 -12.35 -2.41 4.99
CA GLN A 79 -11.09 -2.81 5.62
C GLN A 79 -10.48 -3.98 4.85
N VAL A 80 -9.24 -3.81 4.41
CA VAL A 80 -8.49 -4.84 3.67
C VAL A 80 -7.17 -5.15 4.37
N ARG A 81 -6.72 -6.39 4.20
CA ARG A 81 -5.40 -6.84 4.66
C ARG A 81 -4.49 -7.06 3.45
N ARG A 82 -3.29 -6.46 3.45
CA ARG A 82 -2.31 -6.60 2.36
C ARG A 82 -0.93 -6.90 2.93
N ALA A 83 -0.16 -7.69 2.19
CA ALA A 83 1.22 -7.96 2.57
C ALA A 83 2.03 -6.67 2.39
N GLU A 84 2.85 -6.32 3.38
CA GLU A 84 3.68 -5.11 3.38
C GLU A 84 4.53 -5.02 2.11
N ARG A 85 5.14 -6.14 1.71
CA ARG A 85 5.94 -6.24 0.49
C ARG A 85 5.20 -5.83 -0.79
N THR A 86 3.88 -6.02 -0.84
CA THR A 86 3.08 -5.68 -2.02
C THR A 86 2.92 -4.17 -2.13
N ILE A 87 2.74 -3.51 -0.98
CA ILE A 87 2.59 -2.06 -0.88
C ILE A 87 3.91 -1.38 -1.25
N LEU A 88 5.02 -1.80 -0.60
CA LEU A 88 6.35 -1.23 -0.82
C LEU A 88 6.84 -1.37 -2.27
N ARG A 89 6.53 -2.49 -2.94
CA ARG A 89 6.89 -2.69 -4.36
C ARG A 89 6.03 -1.88 -5.33
N GLY A 90 4.86 -1.43 -4.90
CA GLY A 90 3.83 -0.83 -5.75
C GLY A 90 4.04 0.64 -6.12
N LYS A 91 5.29 1.13 -6.16
CA LYS A 91 5.61 2.57 -6.29
C LYS A 91 4.84 3.40 -5.25
N LEU A 92 5.15 3.11 -3.98
CA LEU A 92 4.46 3.71 -2.85
C LEU A 92 4.56 5.24 -2.86
N GLN A 93 3.42 5.87 -2.62
CA GLN A 93 3.28 7.29 -2.32
C GLN A 93 2.53 7.44 -1.01
N ARG A 94 2.82 8.49 -0.25
CA ARG A 94 2.03 8.89 0.92
C ARG A 94 1.45 10.28 0.70
N LEU A 95 0.32 10.54 1.31
CA LEU A 95 -0.21 11.88 1.42
C LEU A 95 0.67 12.67 2.40
N LEU A 96 1.00 13.91 2.03
CA LEU A 96 1.71 14.82 2.92
C LEU A 96 0.81 15.15 4.12
N TRP A 97 1.36 15.07 5.33
CA TRP A 97 0.64 15.48 6.53
C TRP A 97 0.59 17.00 6.61
N ASP A 98 -0.46 17.53 7.24
CA ASP A 98 -0.54 18.97 7.52
C ASP A 98 0.57 19.42 8.49
N ASP A 99 0.96 18.54 9.42
CA ASP A 99 2.11 18.72 10.32
C ASP A 99 3.08 17.53 10.20
N GLU A 100 4.12 17.71 9.39
CA GLU A 100 5.18 16.71 9.23
C GLU A 100 6.03 16.55 10.51
N SER A 101 6.11 17.56 11.38
CA SER A 101 6.85 17.45 12.65
C SER A 101 6.19 16.42 13.57
N ALA A 102 4.86 16.36 13.59
CA ALA A 102 4.11 15.36 14.32
C ALA A 102 4.39 13.95 13.78
N ARG A 103 4.45 13.80 12.45
CA ARG A 103 4.80 12.53 11.79
C ARG A 103 6.21 12.08 12.16
N ASP A 104 7.17 12.99 12.21
CA ASP A 104 8.55 12.69 12.58
C ASP A 104 8.67 12.18 14.02
N ILE A 105 7.93 12.78 14.96
CA ILE A 105 7.88 12.32 16.35
C ILE A 105 7.31 10.90 16.45
N ILE A 106 6.23 10.60 15.71
CA ILE A 106 5.63 9.25 15.67
C ILE A 106 6.61 8.26 15.05
N THR A 107 7.31 8.66 13.99
CA THR A 107 8.30 7.82 13.32
C THR A 107 9.49 7.52 14.25
N ALA A 108 9.99 8.53 14.98
CA ALA A 108 11.09 8.37 15.93
C ALA A 108 10.73 7.53 17.15
N SER A 109 9.47 7.58 17.59
CA SER A 109 8.98 6.82 18.75
C SER A 109 8.55 5.39 18.43
N ALA A 110 8.36 5.05 17.15
CA ALA A 110 7.96 3.71 16.72
C ALA A 110 9.14 2.73 16.70
N PRO A 111 9.13 1.65 17.51
CA PRO A 111 10.17 0.63 17.45
C PRO A 111 9.83 -0.38 16.34
N CYS A 112 10.14 -0.07 15.07
CA CYS A 112 10.46 -1.11 14.09
C CYS A 112 11.11 -0.55 12.82
N MET A 113 12.40 -0.84 12.65
CA MET A 113 13.01 -0.84 11.34
C MET A 113 12.37 -1.96 10.49
N SER A 114 11.84 -1.61 9.32
CA SER A 114 11.54 -2.63 8.30
C SER A 114 12.84 -3.34 7.93
N ARG A 115 12.82 -4.68 7.85
CA ARG A 115 13.95 -5.47 7.31
C ARG A 115 14.25 -5.17 5.83
N PHE A 116 13.44 -4.34 5.18
CA PHE A 116 13.59 -3.94 3.78
C PHE A 116 14.13 -2.52 3.59
N THR A 117 14.23 -1.71 4.65
CA THR A 117 14.97 -0.44 4.59
C THR A 117 16.45 -0.80 4.68
N LYS A 118 17.14 -0.93 3.53
CA LYS A 118 18.60 -0.91 3.55
C LYS A 118 19.01 0.46 4.08
N MET A 119 19.66 0.49 5.25
CA MET A 119 20.51 1.61 5.62
C MET A 119 21.56 1.72 4.52
N SER A 120 21.39 2.65 3.59
CA SER A 120 22.50 3.12 2.78
C SER A 120 23.37 3.96 3.68
N ASP A 121 24.62 3.54 3.80
CA ASP A 121 25.69 4.12 4.60
C ASP A 121 25.75 5.64 4.48
N PHE A 122 25.76 6.32 5.62
CA PHE A 122 26.33 7.66 5.74
C PHE A 122 27.78 7.47 6.19
N GLU A 123 28.71 7.69 5.25
CA GLU A 123 30.07 8.15 5.58
C GLU A 123 30.06 9.67 5.82
#